data_AF-A0A0R3R877-F1
#
_entry.id   AF-A0A0R3R877-F1
#
_cell.length_a   1.000
_cell.length_b   1.000
_cell.length_c   1.000
_cell.angle_alpha   90.00
_cell.angle_beta   90.00
_cell.angle_gamma   90.00
#
_symmetry.space_group_name_H-M   'P 1'
#
loop_
_entity.id
_entity.type
_entity.pdbx_description
1 polymer ?
#
loop_
_entity_poly.entity_id
_entity_poly.type
_entity_poly.pdbx_seq_one_letter_code
_entity_poly.pdbx_strand_id
1 'polypeptide(L)'
;MSDTKTMLAEYGSWCSSIDTHVLSSGNCKVISELQCGENSVFWLESQFPTGRRALFQAKKDEDGIIEWSPKDISVKNTVHEYGGGSFIVVDDAPYYVTVDGIFRQITADSEPELVVAGDYSHRFADLCYHKGILYAVHEVHSGNEVENMIVQIVDGAVRPIVTGADFYAFPRISPGGQWLTWMEWNMPNMV
;
A
#
# COMPACT_ATOMS: atom_id res chain seq x y z
N MET A 1 11.81 18.12 -42.81
CA MET A 1 11.88 16.66 -42.98
C MET A 1 13.35 16.29 -42.85
N SER A 2 13.76 15.73 -41.70
CA SER A 2 15.16 15.33 -41.50
C SER A 2 15.30 13.90 -42.01
N ASP A 3 15.99 13.74 -43.14
CA ASP A 3 16.38 12.44 -43.69
C ASP A 3 17.33 11.75 -42.71
N THR A 4 16.80 10.84 -41.91
CA THR A 4 17.63 10.02 -41.02
C THR A 4 18.17 8.86 -41.86
N LYS A 5 19.39 9.03 -42.38
CA LYS A 5 20.10 7.98 -43.13
C LYS A 5 20.47 6.85 -42.18
N THR A 6 19.91 5.65 -42.38
CA THR A 6 20.27 4.46 -41.62
C THR A 6 21.75 4.14 -41.81
N MET A 7 22.53 4.14 -40.72
CA MET A 7 23.95 3.81 -40.74
C MET A 7 24.18 2.39 -40.24
N LEU A 8 25.09 1.68 -40.92
CA LEU A 8 25.52 0.33 -40.52
C LEU A 8 26.52 0.46 -39.36
N ALA A 9 26.25 -0.20 -38.24
CA ALA A 9 27.06 -0.10 -37.03
C ALA A 9 27.05 -1.44 -36.29
N GLU A 10 28.11 -1.72 -35.51
CA GLU A 10 28.25 -2.95 -34.74
C GLU A 10 27.15 -3.05 -33.66
N TYR A 11 26.77 -4.28 -33.30
CA TYR A 11 25.81 -4.49 -32.22
C TYR A 11 26.31 -3.83 -30.93
N GLY A 12 25.46 -3.00 -30.31
CA GLY A 12 25.78 -2.24 -29.10
C GLY A 12 26.39 -0.86 -29.32
N SER A 13 26.69 -0.45 -30.55
CA SER A 13 27.32 0.84 -30.88
C SER A 13 26.38 1.86 -31.54
N TRP A 14 25.09 1.56 -31.61
CA TRP A 14 24.09 2.48 -32.17
C TRP A 14 23.93 3.70 -31.27
N CYS A 15 24.03 4.90 -31.85
CA CYS A 15 23.72 6.13 -31.14
C CYS A 15 22.27 6.06 -30.65
N SER A 16 22.10 6.05 -29.33
CA SER A 16 20.82 6.06 -28.65
C SER A 16 20.55 7.44 -28.08
N SER A 17 19.38 8.00 -28.34
CA SER A 17 18.86 9.17 -27.63
C SER A 17 18.37 8.84 -26.22
N ILE A 18 18.32 7.55 -25.87
CA ILE A 18 18.03 7.06 -24.52
C ILE A 18 19.36 6.94 -23.79
N ASP A 19 19.63 7.87 -22.88
CA ASP A 19 20.76 7.85 -21.97
C ASP A 19 20.32 7.46 -20.54
N THR A 20 21.26 7.46 -19.59
CA THR A 20 20.97 7.14 -18.19
C THR A 20 20.08 8.19 -17.51
N HIS A 21 20.01 9.42 -18.05
CA HIS A 21 19.12 10.46 -17.55
C HIS A 21 17.68 10.19 -17.96
N VAL A 22 17.43 9.68 -19.16
CA VAL A 22 16.07 9.25 -19.58
C VAL A 22 15.53 8.16 -18.64
N LEU A 23 16.39 7.21 -18.25
CA LEU A 23 16.04 6.14 -17.31
C LEU A 23 15.75 6.65 -15.87
N SER A 24 16.40 7.73 -15.45
CA SER A 24 16.16 8.34 -14.13
C SER A 24 15.06 9.40 -14.15
N SER A 25 14.75 10.01 -15.31
CA SER A 25 13.70 11.03 -15.45
C SER A 25 12.27 10.48 -15.48
N GLY A 26 12.11 9.16 -15.55
CA GLY A 26 10.82 8.51 -15.38
C GLY A 26 10.31 8.69 -13.96
N ASN A 27 9.42 9.68 -13.75
CA ASN A 27 8.93 10.06 -12.42
C ASN A 27 7.98 9.04 -11.78
N CYS A 28 7.29 8.23 -12.58
CA CYS A 28 6.43 7.15 -12.09
C CYS A 28 6.96 5.80 -12.61
N LYS A 29 7.52 4.99 -11.70
CA LYS A 29 8.00 3.65 -12.07
C LYS A 29 6.91 2.59 -11.97
N VAL A 30 5.95 2.76 -11.05
CA VAL A 30 4.89 1.79 -10.76
C VAL A 30 3.66 2.49 -10.18
N ILE A 31 2.49 2.22 -10.76
CA ILE A 31 1.17 2.47 -10.16
C ILE A 31 0.68 1.15 -9.56
N SER A 32 0.12 1.19 -8.35
CA SER A 32 -0.34 -0.01 -7.64
C SER A 32 -1.54 0.27 -6.72
N GLU A 33 -2.17 -0.81 -6.25
CA GLU A 33 -3.21 -0.78 -5.21
C GLU A 33 -4.40 0.15 -5.52
N LEU A 34 -4.85 0.18 -6.78
CA LEU A 34 -5.99 1.03 -7.21
C LEU A 34 -7.27 0.70 -6.41
N GLN A 35 -7.94 1.73 -5.88
CA GLN A 35 -9.23 1.63 -5.20
C GLN A 35 -10.19 2.71 -5.66
N CYS A 36 -11.49 2.41 -5.60
CA CYS A 36 -12.54 3.37 -5.91
C CYS A 36 -13.10 3.98 -4.61
N GLY A 37 -13.21 5.30 -4.60
CA GLY A 37 -14.09 6.04 -3.70
C GLY A 37 -15.49 6.20 -4.31
N GLU A 38 -16.28 7.17 -3.83
CA GLU A 38 -17.64 7.39 -4.33
C GLU A 38 -17.64 7.98 -5.75
N ASN A 39 -16.87 9.06 -5.96
CA ASN A 39 -16.70 9.72 -7.26
C ASN A 39 -15.21 9.96 -7.60
N SER A 40 -14.35 9.11 -7.05
CA SER A 40 -12.90 9.24 -7.20
C SER A 40 -12.22 7.88 -7.28
N VAL A 41 -10.98 7.89 -7.75
CA VAL A 41 -10.06 6.75 -7.69
C VAL A 41 -8.83 7.15 -6.90
N PHE A 42 -8.32 6.21 -6.12
CA PHE A 42 -7.11 6.32 -5.31
C PHE A 42 -6.09 5.28 -5.73
N TRP A 43 -4.80 5.61 -5.71
CA TRP A 43 -3.74 4.67 -6.03
C TRP A 43 -2.43 5.06 -5.35
N LEU A 44 -1.49 4.10 -5.30
CA LEU A 44 -0.11 4.36 -4.90
C LEU A 44 0.79 4.50 -6.11
N GLU A 45 1.65 5.51 -6.10
CA GLU A 45 2.77 5.61 -7.04
C GLU A 45 4.11 5.51 -6.32
N SER A 46 5.00 4.70 -6.88
CA SER A 46 6.41 4.67 -6.48
C SER A 46 7.14 5.88 -7.06
N GLN A 47 7.58 6.77 -6.17
CA GLN A 47 8.28 8.00 -6.49
C GLN A 47 9.77 7.76 -6.70
N PHE A 48 10.35 8.40 -7.72
CA PHE A 48 11.80 8.44 -7.95
C PHE A 48 12.38 9.78 -7.48
N PRO A 49 13.61 9.84 -6.92
CA PRO A 49 14.55 8.74 -6.64
C PRO A 49 14.36 8.07 -5.27
N THR A 50 13.44 8.56 -4.45
CA THR A 50 13.33 8.18 -3.03
C THR A 50 12.79 6.76 -2.80
N GLY A 51 12.07 6.19 -3.77
CA GLY A 51 11.37 4.92 -3.60
C GLY A 51 10.15 5.03 -2.66
N ARG A 52 9.76 6.24 -2.28
CA ARG A 52 8.57 6.52 -1.47
C ARG A 52 7.32 6.09 -2.24
N ARG A 53 6.39 5.43 -1.55
CA ARG A 53 5.04 5.20 -2.07
C ARG A 53 4.13 6.34 -1.64
N ALA A 54 3.71 7.15 -2.59
CA ALA A 54 2.80 8.27 -2.36
C ALA A 54 1.37 7.90 -2.76
N LEU A 55 0.40 8.30 -1.94
CA LEU A 55 -1.02 8.09 -2.16
C LEU A 55 -1.61 9.26 -2.94
N PHE A 56 -2.28 8.95 -4.04
CA PHE A 56 -2.91 9.93 -4.91
C PHE A 56 -4.41 9.68 -5.08
N GLN A 57 -5.13 10.72 -5.49
CA GLN A 57 -6.53 10.68 -5.85
C GLN A 57 -6.78 11.48 -7.14
N ALA A 58 -7.68 10.97 -7.97
CA ALA A 58 -8.27 11.69 -9.09
C ALA A 58 -9.79 11.59 -8.96
N LYS A 59 -10.47 12.72 -9.11
CA LYS A 59 -11.93 12.79 -9.10
C LYS A 59 -12.46 12.79 -10.52
N LYS A 60 -13.63 12.19 -10.72
CA LYS A 60 -14.22 11.97 -12.04
C LYS A 60 -14.39 13.24 -12.88
N ASP A 61 -14.78 14.34 -12.25
CA ASP A 61 -15.19 15.59 -12.91
C ASP A 61 -14.26 16.78 -12.59
N GLU A 62 -13.04 16.52 -12.08
CA GLU A 62 -12.03 17.55 -11.81
C GLU A 62 -10.74 17.23 -12.57
N ASP A 63 -10.20 18.22 -13.28
CA ASP A 63 -8.87 18.10 -13.90
C ASP A 63 -7.80 18.32 -12.83
N GLY A 64 -7.32 17.22 -12.23
CA GLY A 64 -6.26 17.29 -11.22
C GLY A 64 -5.97 15.94 -10.56
N ILE A 65 -4.72 15.80 -10.10
CA ILE A 65 -4.28 14.71 -9.24
C ILE A 65 -3.93 15.32 -7.89
N ILE A 66 -4.52 14.79 -6.82
CA ILE A 66 -4.32 15.24 -5.45
C ILE A 66 -3.40 14.24 -4.75
N GLU A 67 -2.27 14.68 -4.20
CA GLU A 67 -1.42 13.85 -3.33
C GLU A 67 -1.93 13.96 -1.89
N TRP A 68 -2.19 12.82 -1.26
CA TRP A 68 -2.70 12.75 0.11
C TRP A 68 -1.56 12.61 1.12
N SER A 69 -0.66 11.66 0.89
CA SER A 69 0.41 11.37 1.86
C SER A 69 1.41 12.54 1.97
N PRO A 70 1.82 12.95 3.19
CA PRO A 70 2.93 13.90 3.41
C PRO A 70 4.25 13.42 2.80
N LYS A 71 5.14 14.37 2.44
CA LYS A 71 6.38 14.10 1.68
C LYS A 71 7.40 13.21 2.39
N ASP A 72 7.35 13.19 3.71
CA ASP A 72 8.16 12.38 4.62
C ASP A 72 7.54 11.01 4.94
N ILE A 73 6.28 10.78 4.56
CA ILE A 73 5.55 9.53 4.81
C ILE A 73 5.52 8.66 3.56
N SER A 74 5.92 7.40 3.69
CA SER A 74 5.73 6.39 2.66
C SER A 74 4.60 5.43 3.03
N VAL A 75 3.58 5.35 2.19
CA VAL A 75 2.46 4.41 2.34
C VAL A 75 2.90 3.01 1.89
N LYS A 76 3.52 2.28 2.82
CA LYS A 76 4.03 0.93 2.62
C LYS A 76 4.14 0.21 3.96
N ASN A 77 4.01 -1.10 3.93
CA ASN A 77 4.37 -1.98 5.04
C ASN A 77 5.38 -3.05 4.55
N THR A 78 5.86 -3.87 5.48
CA THR A 78 6.79 -4.98 5.22
C THR A 78 6.27 -6.29 5.78
N VAL A 79 4.93 -6.45 5.90
CA VAL A 79 4.34 -7.75 6.27
C VAL A 79 4.74 -8.77 5.22
N HIS A 80 5.16 -9.94 5.70
CA HIS A 80 5.77 -11.02 4.91
C HIS A 80 7.00 -10.57 4.09
N GLU A 81 7.66 -9.47 4.46
CA GLU A 81 8.81 -8.84 3.78
C GLU A 81 8.53 -8.32 2.34
N TYR A 82 7.36 -8.61 1.77
CA TYR A 82 6.93 -8.10 0.47
C TYR A 82 6.09 -6.83 0.58
N GLY A 83 5.27 -6.75 1.63
CA GLY A 83 4.24 -5.75 1.80
C GLY A 83 3.08 -5.89 0.80
N GLY A 84 2.17 -4.91 0.83
CA GLY A 84 0.92 -4.92 0.05
C GLY A 84 -0.29 -4.62 0.93
N GLY A 85 -1.43 -4.30 0.31
CA GLY A 85 -2.64 -3.93 1.06
C GLY A 85 -2.39 -2.74 1.98
N SER A 86 -1.66 -1.74 1.47
CA SER A 86 -1.11 -0.63 2.22
C SER A 86 -2.13 0.47 2.49
N PHE A 87 -3.31 0.44 1.87
CA PHE A 87 -4.41 1.34 2.22
C PHE A 87 -5.79 0.78 1.89
N ILE A 88 -6.82 1.38 2.47
CA ILE A 88 -8.22 1.28 2.06
C ILE A 88 -8.90 2.63 2.06
N VAL A 89 -9.93 2.80 1.23
CA VAL A 89 -10.77 4.00 1.23
C VAL A 89 -12.08 3.73 1.96
N VAL A 90 -12.43 4.62 2.90
CA VAL A 90 -13.67 4.57 3.66
C VAL A 90 -14.30 5.96 3.64
N ASP A 91 -15.48 6.09 3.06
CA ASP A 91 -16.19 7.38 2.94
C ASP A 91 -15.31 8.49 2.31
N ASP A 92 -14.61 8.15 1.21
CA ASP A 92 -13.62 9.00 0.52
C ASP A 92 -12.41 9.47 1.38
N ALA A 93 -12.22 8.88 2.57
CA ALA A 93 -11.05 9.10 3.42
C ALA A 93 -10.19 7.82 3.49
N PRO A 94 -8.90 7.89 3.15
CA PRO A 94 -8.02 6.75 3.24
C PRO A 94 -7.61 6.43 4.69
N TYR A 95 -7.63 5.14 5.00
CA TYR A 95 -6.79 4.56 6.04
C TYR A 95 -5.59 3.92 5.36
N TYR A 96 -4.39 4.22 5.79
CA TYR A 96 -3.18 3.67 5.19
C TYR A 96 -2.17 3.23 6.23
N VAL A 97 -1.30 2.32 5.80
CA VAL A 97 -0.27 1.71 6.61
C VAL A 97 1.09 2.26 6.22
N THR A 98 1.88 2.57 7.24
CA THR A 98 3.30 2.92 7.14
C THR A 98 4.09 1.94 8.01
N VAL A 99 5.41 2.09 8.03
CA VAL A 99 6.28 1.36 8.98
C VAL A 99 6.06 1.78 10.44
N ASP A 100 5.40 2.92 10.67
CA ASP A 100 5.13 3.49 11.99
C ASP A 100 3.70 3.20 12.46
N GLY A 101 2.88 2.51 11.65
CA GLY A 101 1.53 2.08 12.03
C GLY A 101 0.44 2.38 11.01
N ILE A 102 -0.80 2.43 11.50
CA ILE A 102 -1.99 2.72 10.70
C ILE A 102 -2.40 4.16 10.96
N PHE A 103 -2.59 4.90 9.87
CA PHE A 103 -3.01 6.29 9.88
C PHE A 103 -4.33 6.44 9.13
N ARG A 104 -5.10 7.45 9.54
CA ARG A 104 -6.30 7.91 8.86
C ARG A 104 -6.07 9.35 8.42
N GLN A 105 -6.50 9.70 7.22
CA GLN A 105 -6.43 11.08 6.75
C GLN A 105 -7.81 11.50 6.25
N ILE A 106 -8.38 12.56 6.83
CA ILE A 106 -9.77 12.96 6.55
C ILE A 106 -9.85 13.82 5.28
N THR A 107 -8.86 14.69 5.07
CA THR A 107 -8.69 15.49 3.85
C THR A 107 -7.22 15.49 3.43
N ALA A 108 -6.95 15.69 2.14
CA ALA A 108 -5.58 15.72 1.62
C ALA A 108 -4.67 16.76 2.31
N ASP A 109 -5.23 17.88 2.78
CA ASP A 109 -4.50 18.93 3.50
C ASP A 109 -4.42 18.72 5.03
N SER A 110 -5.14 17.72 5.56
CA SER A 110 -5.10 17.41 6.99
C SER A 110 -3.88 16.57 7.36
N GLU A 111 -3.35 16.80 8.56
CA GLU A 111 -2.33 15.93 9.15
C GLU A 111 -2.89 14.51 9.35
N PRO A 112 -2.11 13.46 9.04
CA PRO A 112 -2.54 12.08 9.27
C PRO A 112 -2.74 11.79 10.76
N GLU A 113 -3.93 11.30 11.11
CA GLU A 113 -4.27 10.86 12.45
C GLU A 113 -3.75 9.44 12.69
N LEU A 114 -2.91 9.25 13.71
CA LEU A 114 -2.46 7.92 14.11
C LEU A 114 -3.63 7.13 14.72
N VAL A 115 -3.98 6.01 14.10
CA VAL A 115 -5.02 5.09 14.58
C VAL A 115 -4.42 4.03 15.49
N VAL A 116 -3.32 3.40 15.04
CA VAL A 116 -2.58 2.38 15.78
C VAL A 116 -1.10 2.58 15.52
N ALA A 117 -0.30 2.66 16.58
CA ALA A 117 1.15 2.66 16.46
C ALA A 117 1.67 1.29 16.01
N GLY A 118 2.57 1.30 15.05
CA GLY A 118 3.37 0.16 14.62
C GLY A 118 4.85 0.48 14.79
N ASP A 119 5.67 -0.53 14.58
CA ASP A 119 7.12 -0.41 14.55
C ASP A 119 7.73 -1.61 13.81
N TYR A 120 9.04 -1.83 13.96
CA TYR A 120 9.71 -2.98 13.36
C TYR A 120 9.16 -4.33 13.85
N SER A 121 8.69 -4.37 15.10
CA SER A 121 8.13 -5.55 15.75
C SER A 121 6.63 -5.71 15.55
N HIS A 122 5.88 -4.64 15.26
CA HIS A 122 4.44 -4.68 15.05
C HIS A 122 4.08 -4.06 13.71
N ARG A 123 3.77 -4.93 12.74
CA ARG A 123 3.51 -4.54 11.35
C ARG A 123 2.09 -4.88 10.96
N PHE A 124 1.46 -4.01 10.19
CA PHE A 124 0.06 -4.18 9.76
C PHE A 124 -0.01 -4.25 8.23
N ALA A 125 -1.03 -4.92 7.70
CA ALA A 125 -1.33 -4.96 6.27
C ALA A 125 -2.78 -5.38 6.02
N ASP A 126 -3.21 -5.31 4.75
CA ASP A 126 -4.50 -5.79 4.26
C ASP A 126 -5.69 -5.31 5.10
N LEU A 127 -5.82 -3.99 5.21
CA LEU A 127 -6.92 -3.39 5.97
C LEU A 127 -8.29 -3.78 5.38
N CYS A 128 -9.28 -3.94 6.26
CA CYS A 128 -10.69 -4.07 5.94
C CYS A 128 -11.50 -3.29 6.97
N TYR A 129 -12.60 -2.66 6.56
CA TYR A 129 -13.40 -1.81 7.44
C TYR A 129 -14.86 -2.22 7.46
N HIS A 130 -15.48 -2.17 8.64
CA HIS A 130 -16.92 -2.30 8.80
C HIS A 130 -17.40 -1.52 10.03
N LYS A 131 -18.22 -0.48 9.82
CA LYS A 131 -18.94 0.27 10.87
C LYS A 131 -18.08 0.67 12.08
N GLY A 132 -16.98 1.36 11.83
CA GLY A 132 -16.07 1.85 12.88
C GLY A 132 -15.03 0.82 13.35
N ILE A 133 -15.05 -0.39 12.80
CA ILE A 133 -14.11 -1.45 13.14
C ILE A 133 -13.17 -1.66 11.96
N LEU A 134 -11.87 -1.59 12.23
CA LEU A 134 -10.84 -2.02 11.30
C LEU A 134 -10.47 -3.48 11.58
N TYR A 135 -10.15 -4.20 10.52
CA TYR A 135 -9.55 -5.52 10.54
C TYR A 135 -8.26 -5.46 9.74
N ALA A 136 -7.23 -6.15 10.19
CA ALA A 136 -5.93 -6.14 9.54
C ALA A 136 -5.24 -7.49 9.73
N VAL A 137 -4.30 -7.79 8.83
CA VAL A 137 -3.21 -8.71 9.16
C VAL A 137 -2.27 -7.97 10.10
N HIS A 138 -1.85 -8.63 11.18
CA HIS A 138 -0.88 -8.14 12.14
C HIS A 138 0.24 -9.16 12.27
N GLU A 139 1.46 -8.71 12.03
CA GLU A 139 2.69 -9.49 12.13
C GLU A 139 3.47 -8.98 13.35
N VAL A 140 3.75 -9.87 14.30
CA VAL A 140 4.46 -9.57 15.55
C VAL A 140 5.80 -10.29 15.55
N HIS A 141 6.91 -9.54 15.63
CA HIS A 141 8.26 -10.09 15.71
C HIS A 141 8.76 -10.12 17.15
N SER A 142 9.13 -11.31 17.60
CA SER A 142 9.76 -11.56 18.89
C SER A 142 11.06 -12.33 18.69
N GLY A 143 12.18 -11.60 18.59
CA GLY A 143 13.48 -12.19 18.28
C GLY A 143 13.50 -12.76 16.85
N ASN A 144 13.57 -14.09 16.73
CA ASN A 144 13.55 -14.80 15.44
C ASN A 144 12.18 -15.42 15.13
N GLU A 145 11.21 -15.28 16.04
CA GLU A 145 9.86 -15.80 15.86
C GLU A 145 8.95 -14.69 15.33
N VAL A 146 8.08 -15.07 14.40
CA VAL A 146 7.11 -14.18 13.78
C VAL A 146 5.74 -14.80 13.97
N GLU A 147 4.85 -14.09 14.67
CA GLU A 147 3.47 -14.48 14.83
C GLU A 147 2.60 -13.65 13.90
N ASN A 148 1.87 -14.33 13.01
CA ASN A 148 0.86 -13.70 12.16
C ASN A 148 -0.53 -13.93 12.74
N MET A 149 -1.38 -12.92 12.62
CA MET A 149 -2.76 -12.99 13.11
C MET A 149 -3.66 -12.05 12.33
N ILE A 150 -4.96 -12.30 12.40
CA ILE A 150 -5.97 -11.30 12.03
C ILE A 150 -6.42 -10.61 13.30
N VAL A 151 -6.37 -9.29 13.28
CA VAL A 151 -6.79 -8.44 14.41
C VAL A 151 -8.03 -7.65 14.07
N GLN A 152 -8.78 -7.34 15.12
CA GLN A 152 -9.79 -6.30 15.15
C GLN A 152 -9.19 -5.07 15.83
N ILE A 153 -9.46 -3.89 15.29
CA ILE A 153 -8.99 -2.60 15.79
C ILE A 153 -10.20 -1.69 15.99
N VAL A 154 -10.39 -1.22 17.23
CA VAL A 154 -11.47 -0.32 17.63
C VAL A 154 -10.88 0.74 18.54
N ASP A 155 -11.03 2.02 18.18
CA ASP A 155 -10.50 3.15 18.95
C ASP A 155 -9.01 2.98 19.34
N GLY A 156 -8.21 2.48 18.40
CA GLY A 156 -6.79 2.18 18.58
C GLY A 156 -6.46 0.94 19.40
N ALA A 157 -7.45 0.26 19.99
CA ALA A 157 -7.25 -1.00 20.69
C ALA A 157 -7.16 -2.16 19.69
N VAL A 158 -6.01 -2.84 19.66
CA VAL A 158 -5.74 -4.01 18.81
C VAL A 158 -6.09 -5.29 19.57
N ARG A 159 -6.93 -6.15 18.97
CA ARG A 159 -7.32 -7.44 19.55
C ARG A 159 -7.18 -8.56 18.52
N PRO A 160 -6.42 -9.63 18.81
CA PRO A 160 -6.39 -10.82 17.97
C PRO A 160 -7.76 -11.51 17.91
N ILE A 161 -8.18 -11.89 16.71
CA ILE A 161 -9.44 -12.61 16.47
C ILE A 161 -9.24 -13.93 15.72
N VAL A 162 -8.14 -14.07 14.96
CA VAL A 162 -7.72 -15.33 14.32
C VAL A 162 -6.21 -15.50 14.54
N THR A 163 -5.80 -16.67 15.02
CA THR A 163 -4.42 -17.01 15.39
C THR A 163 -4.15 -18.49 15.14
N GLY A 164 -2.88 -18.88 14.97
CA GLY A 164 -2.46 -20.29 14.98
C GLY A 164 -1.88 -20.80 13.66
N ALA A 165 -2.26 -20.22 12.51
CA ALA A 165 -1.56 -20.43 11.24
C ALA A 165 -0.29 -19.58 11.13
N ASP A 166 0.66 -20.04 10.31
CA ASP A 166 1.92 -19.31 10.05
C ASP A 166 1.69 -18.02 9.25
N PHE A 167 0.67 -17.97 8.39
CA PHE A 167 0.39 -16.82 7.53
C PHE A 167 -1.11 -16.55 7.38
N TYR A 168 -1.44 -15.26 7.23
CA TYR A 168 -2.80 -14.78 6.96
C TYR A 168 -2.79 -13.72 5.86
N ALA A 169 -3.83 -13.69 5.03
CA ALA A 169 -4.03 -12.64 4.04
C ALA A 169 -5.50 -12.36 3.79
N PHE A 170 -5.77 -11.19 3.21
CA PHE A 170 -7.07 -10.80 2.68
C PHE A 170 -8.28 -10.99 3.63
N PRO A 171 -8.25 -10.49 4.88
CA PRO A 171 -9.46 -10.43 5.71
C PRO A 171 -10.54 -9.61 4.99
N ARG A 172 -11.74 -10.18 4.85
CA ARG A 172 -12.90 -9.52 4.23
C ARG A 172 -14.15 -9.76 5.05
N ILE A 173 -14.81 -8.66 5.42
CA ILE A 173 -16.08 -8.67 6.13
C ILE A 173 -17.23 -8.65 5.13
N SER A 174 -18.20 -9.55 5.34
CA SER A 174 -19.46 -9.54 4.59
C SER A 174 -20.19 -8.19 4.74
N PRO A 175 -20.98 -7.74 3.75
CA PRO A 175 -21.69 -6.45 3.84
C PRO A 175 -22.56 -6.28 5.09
N GLY A 176 -23.10 -7.39 5.62
CA GLY A 176 -23.91 -7.41 6.84
C GLY A 176 -23.11 -7.47 8.15
N GLY A 177 -21.78 -7.62 8.10
CA GLY A 177 -20.92 -7.72 9.27
C GLY A 177 -20.97 -9.07 10.01
N GLN A 178 -21.66 -10.07 9.46
CA GLN A 178 -21.91 -11.35 10.14
C GLN A 178 -20.79 -12.37 9.94
N TRP A 179 -20.10 -12.28 8.81
CA TRP A 179 -19.07 -13.23 8.40
C TRP A 179 -17.77 -12.49 8.09
N LEU A 180 -16.67 -13.07 8.57
CA LEU A 180 -15.31 -12.71 8.21
C LEU A 180 -14.72 -13.88 7.42
N THR A 181 -14.10 -13.60 6.28
CA THR A 181 -13.35 -14.57 5.47
C THR A 181 -11.90 -14.13 5.34
N TRP A 182 -10.98 -15.08 5.23
CA TRP A 182 -9.56 -14.82 5.03
C TRP A 182 -8.90 -15.99 4.30
N MET A 183 -7.64 -15.82 3.92
CA MET A 183 -6.76 -16.91 3.49
C MET A 183 -5.74 -17.18 4.58
N GLU A 184 -5.48 -18.45 4.86
CA GLU A 184 -4.43 -18.89 5.78
C GLU A 184 -3.68 -20.09 5.20
N TRP A 185 -2.39 -20.21 5.53
CA TRP A 185 -1.57 -21.34 5.15
C TRP A 185 -0.45 -21.55 6.17
N ASN A 186 0.12 -22.75 6.18
CA ASN A 186 1.15 -23.18 7.13
C ASN A 186 2.35 -23.73 6.40
N MET A 187 3.54 -23.54 6.95
CA MET A 187 4.74 -24.21 6.49
C MET A 187 4.61 -25.73 6.68
N PRO A 188 5.11 -26.55 5.73
CA PRO A 188 5.76 -26.16 4.46
C PRO A 188 4.77 -25.95 3.29
N ASN A 189 3.46 -26.03 3.54
CA ASN A 189 2.41 -25.98 2.51
C ASN A 189 2.04 -24.53 2.15
N MET A 190 2.87 -23.91 1.31
CA MET A 190 2.75 -22.51 0.87
C MET A 190 1.91 -22.33 -0.41
N VAL A 191 0.99 -23.27 -0.72
CA VAL A 191 0.25 -23.33 -2.01
C VAL A 191 -1.23 -23.10 -1.81
#